data_AF-A0A0A7GCM5-F1
#
_entry.id   AF-A0A0A7GCM5-F1
#
_cell.length_a   1.000
_cell.length_b   1.000
_cell.length_c   1.000
_cell.angle_alpha   90.00
_cell.angle_beta   90.00
_cell.angle_gamma   90.00
#
_symmetry.space_group_name_H-M   'P 1'
#
loop_
_entity.id
_entity.type
_entity.pdbx_description
1 polymer ?
#
loop_
_entity_poly.entity_id
_entity_poly.type
_entity_poly.pdbx_seq_one_letter_code
_entity_poly.pdbx_strand_id
1 'polypeptide(L)'
;MTGYAFFPGCKVAFEMPELERKIRDTLEYLNVDVVDVGGLSCCPGYDSIMSFDSTASLAITARNFSIVEEQNLDILTPCSECFSVFKYAISRLEDEKTFLDVNSKLAKIGRIYRGKIRVLHITDVYYDEIVKKNPKTAKLGLKAGIHTGCHLLYTEKSSEYLEKIKRILNKIGVSTEKYSREDYYCGKGSISLLSPESSAEFTERLIESLDAETDVDAIVAACPHCYDQIKTAQDSLLGRGKISKRYDVYHISELVWMAMRPGERT
;
A
#
# COMPACT_ATOMS: atom_id res chain seq x y z
N MET A 1 -0.69 24.40 7.79
CA MET A 1 -0.37 22.96 7.82
C MET A 1 -0.81 22.40 6.47
N THR A 2 0.04 21.66 5.78
CA THR A 2 -0.33 21.02 4.51
C THR A 2 -1.11 19.76 4.87
N GLY A 3 -2.43 19.79 4.74
CA GLY A 3 -3.27 18.61 4.96
C GLY A 3 -3.14 17.61 3.81
N TYR A 4 -3.47 16.34 4.07
CA TYR A 4 -3.49 15.31 3.04
C TYR A 4 -4.91 14.98 2.60
N ALA A 5 -5.13 14.83 1.30
CA ALA A 5 -6.26 14.08 0.76
C ALA A 5 -5.99 12.58 0.98
N PHE A 6 -6.81 11.95 1.82
CA PHE A 6 -6.69 10.51 2.03
C PHE A 6 -7.24 9.77 0.81
N PHE A 7 -6.37 9.01 0.15
CA PHE A 7 -6.71 8.18 -0.99
C PHE A 7 -6.65 6.70 -0.56
N PRO A 8 -7.76 6.11 -0.07
CA PRO A 8 -7.78 4.71 0.35
C PRO A 8 -7.55 3.74 -0.81
N GLY A 9 -7.85 4.15 -2.03
CA GLY A 9 -7.94 3.25 -3.18
C GLY A 9 -9.22 2.40 -3.14
N CYS A 10 -9.45 1.60 -4.17
CA CYS A 10 -10.69 0.82 -4.28
C CYS A 10 -10.77 -0.31 -3.25
N LYS A 11 -9.67 -1.05 -3.04
CA LYS A 11 -9.65 -2.22 -2.16
C LYS A 11 -9.95 -1.84 -0.70
N VAL A 12 -9.28 -0.81 -0.18
CA VAL A 12 -9.49 -0.38 1.21
C VAL A 12 -10.87 0.21 1.40
N ALA A 13 -11.29 1.11 0.50
CA ALA A 13 -12.57 1.79 0.62
C ALA A 13 -13.80 0.87 0.55
N PHE A 14 -13.77 -0.14 -0.34
CA PHE A 14 -14.94 -0.98 -0.60
C PHE A 14 -14.89 -2.36 0.07
N GLU A 15 -13.70 -2.91 0.31
CA GLU A 15 -13.56 -4.29 0.79
C GLU A 15 -12.93 -4.38 2.18
N MET A 16 -12.29 -3.31 2.69
CA MET A 16 -11.60 -3.33 3.99
C MET A 16 -11.93 -2.11 4.87
N PRO A 17 -13.22 -1.83 5.17
CA PRO A 17 -13.61 -0.67 5.97
C PRO A 17 -12.98 -0.67 7.38
N GLU A 18 -12.76 -1.84 7.96
CA GLU A 18 -12.06 -1.97 9.25
C GLU A 18 -10.59 -1.56 9.17
N LEU A 19 -9.90 -1.87 8.06
CA LEU A 19 -8.53 -1.42 7.84
C LEU A 19 -8.49 0.10 7.65
N GLU A 20 -9.45 0.65 6.91
CA GLU A 20 -9.58 2.09 6.74
C GLU A 20 -9.77 2.81 8.08
N ARG A 21 -10.71 2.33 8.91
CA ARG A 21 -10.94 2.88 10.25
C ARG A 21 -9.66 2.88 11.07
N LYS A 22 -8.96 1.73 11.15
CA LYS A 22 -7.69 1.63 11.89
C LYS A 22 -6.62 2.61 11.39
N ILE A 23 -6.54 2.84 10.08
CA ILE A 23 -5.63 3.83 9.49
C ILE A 23 -6.02 5.24 9.94
N ARG A 24 -7.29 5.62 9.82
CA ARG A 24 -7.78 6.95 10.20
C ARG A 24 -7.60 7.22 11.69
N ASP A 25 -7.98 6.28 12.55
CA ASP A 25 -7.76 6.35 13.99
C ASP A 25 -6.28 6.58 14.34
N THR A 26 -5.39 5.88 13.63
CA THR A 26 -3.94 6.02 13.81
C THR A 26 -3.48 7.42 13.39
N LEU A 27 -3.94 7.91 12.25
CA LEU A 27 -3.56 9.24 11.75
C LEU A 27 -4.05 10.35 12.69
N GLU A 28 -5.28 10.23 13.20
CA GLU A 28 -5.82 11.14 14.21
C GLU A 28 -4.97 11.13 15.48
N TYR A 29 -4.63 9.94 16.01
CA TYR A 29 -3.77 9.82 17.20
C TYR A 29 -2.38 10.45 16.99
N LEU A 30 -1.84 10.36 15.77
CA LEU A 30 -0.56 10.95 15.39
C LEU A 30 -0.67 12.45 15.04
N ASN A 31 -1.86 13.06 15.14
CA ASN A 31 -2.14 14.45 14.74
C ASN A 31 -1.76 14.72 13.28
N VAL A 32 -2.06 13.77 12.39
CA VAL A 32 -1.88 13.89 10.94
C VAL A 32 -3.23 14.21 10.31
N ASP A 33 -3.41 15.46 9.89
CA ASP A 33 -4.64 15.93 9.28
C ASP A 33 -4.86 15.31 7.90
N VAL A 34 -5.91 14.51 7.81
CA VAL A 34 -6.39 13.96 6.54
C VAL A 34 -7.84 14.32 6.29
N VAL A 35 -8.18 14.57 5.03
CA VAL A 35 -9.54 14.92 4.61
C VAL A 35 -9.99 14.05 3.45
N ASP A 36 -11.30 13.84 3.37
CA ASP A 36 -11.92 13.17 2.23
C ASP A 36 -12.18 14.16 1.11
N VAL A 37 -11.73 13.79 -0.08
CA VAL A 37 -11.90 14.59 -1.29
C VAL A 37 -12.92 13.89 -2.19
N GLY A 38 -14.09 14.51 -2.35
CA GLY A 38 -15.16 13.98 -3.19
C GLY A 38 -14.78 13.92 -4.67
N GLY A 39 -15.29 12.92 -5.38
CA GLY A 39 -15.13 12.80 -6.84
C GLY A 39 -13.84 12.13 -7.31
N LEU A 40 -13.00 11.64 -6.38
CA LEU A 40 -11.89 10.76 -6.70
C LEU A 40 -12.39 9.41 -7.22
N SER A 41 -11.67 8.86 -8.20
CA SER A 41 -11.95 7.53 -8.78
C SER A 41 -10.79 6.56 -8.52
N CYS A 42 -10.81 5.40 -9.16
CA CYS A 42 -9.69 4.45 -9.15
C CYS A 42 -8.36 5.14 -9.57
N CYS A 43 -7.24 4.59 -9.08
CA CYS A 43 -5.88 4.99 -9.43
C CYS A 43 -5.39 4.41 -10.76
N PRO A 44 -6.29 4.04 -11.68
CA PRO A 44 -6.17 2.89 -12.61
C PRO A 44 -4.95 1.97 -12.40
N GLY A 45 -5.09 0.98 -11.49
CA GLY A 45 -4.07 -0.03 -11.17
C GLY A 45 -3.48 -0.76 -12.39
N TYR A 46 -2.34 -1.42 -12.21
CA TYR A 46 -1.60 -2.11 -13.29
C TYR A 46 -2.42 -3.24 -13.90
N ASP A 47 -3.27 -3.89 -13.11
CA ASP A 47 -4.16 -4.95 -13.55
C ASP A 47 -5.41 -4.46 -14.31
N SER A 48 -5.56 -3.14 -14.47
CA SER A 48 -6.72 -2.49 -15.07
C SER A 48 -6.33 -1.70 -16.34
N ILE A 49 -6.86 -0.49 -16.51
CA ILE A 49 -6.74 0.36 -17.69
C ILE A 49 -5.28 0.55 -18.12
N MET A 50 -4.35 0.63 -17.17
CA MET A 50 -2.95 0.87 -17.50
C MET A 50 -2.31 -0.22 -18.35
N SER A 51 -2.75 -1.48 -18.25
CA SER A 51 -2.28 -2.57 -19.11
C SER A 51 -2.82 -2.49 -20.55
N PHE A 52 -3.93 -1.77 -20.77
CA PHE A 52 -4.60 -1.67 -22.07
C PHE A 52 -4.31 -0.34 -22.77
N ASP A 53 -4.32 0.76 -22.03
CA ASP A 53 -4.10 2.11 -22.54
C ASP A 53 -3.43 2.99 -21.47
N SER A 54 -2.12 3.18 -21.62
CA SER A 54 -1.33 4.03 -20.73
C SER A 54 -1.73 5.51 -20.80
N THR A 55 -2.21 5.99 -21.96
CA THR A 55 -2.65 7.39 -22.13
C THR A 55 -3.95 7.64 -21.38
N ALA A 56 -4.90 6.72 -21.47
CA ALA A 56 -6.13 6.77 -20.69
C ALA A 56 -5.84 6.68 -19.18
N SER A 57 -4.93 5.81 -18.77
CA SER A 57 -4.50 5.70 -17.37
C SER A 57 -3.90 7.01 -16.84
N LEU A 58 -3.02 7.65 -17.62
CA LEU A 58 -2.46 8.96 -17.28
C LEU A 58 -3.53 10.04 -17.16
N ALA A 59 -4.49 10.09 -18.09
CA ALA A 59 -5.58 11.07 -18.05
C ALA A 59 -6.49 10.90 -16.83
N ILE A 60 -6.85 9.66 -16.47
CA ILE A 60 -7.67 9.37 -15.27
C ILE A 60 -6.89 9.71 -14.00
N THR A 61 -5.60 9.37 -13.95
CA THR A 61 -4.74 9.71 -12.81
C THR A 61 -4.59 11.22 -12.65
N ALA A 62 -4.33 11.95 -13.74
CA ALA A 62 -4.25 13.41 -13.74
C ALA A 62 -5.60 14.07 -13.37
N ARG A 63 -6.74 13.44 -13.70
CA ARG A 63 -8.05 13.88 -13.20
C ARG A 63 -8.10 13.81 -11.68
N ASN A 64 -7.67 12.71 -11.05
CA ASN A 64 -7.57 12.64 -9.59
C ASN A 64 -6.64 13.72 -9.03
N PHE A 65 -5.46 13.93 -9.64
CA PHE A 65 -4.54 14.99 -9.20
C PHE A 65 -5.16 16.38 -9.28
N SER A 66 -5.85 16.72 -10.37
CA SER A 66 -6.48 18.03 -10.52
C SER A 66 -7.52 18.32 -9.42
N ILE A 67 -8.28 17.30 -8.98
CA ILE A 67 -9.26 17.45 -7.89
C ILE A 67 -8.56 17.78 -6.58
N VAL A 68 -7.46 17.10 -6.27
CA VAL A 68 -6.72 17.29 -5.02
C VAL A 68 -5.95 18.62 -5.02
N GLU A 69 -5.34 18.98 -6.16
CA GLU A 69 -4.62 20.25 -6.33
C GLU A 69 -5.53 21.48 -6.17
N GLU A 70 -6.79 21.40 -6.63
CA GLU A 70 -7.78 22.47 -6.44
C GLU A 70 -8.02 22.80 -4.96
N GLN A 71 -7.77 21.84 -4.06
CA GLN A 71 -7.88 22.02 -2.61
C GLN A 71 -6.55 22.37 -1.93
N ASN A 72 -5.46 22.51 -2.69
CA ASN A 72 -4.10 22.74 -2.19
C ASN A 72 -3.62 21.66 -1.20
N LEU A 73 -3.99 20.40 -1.45
CA LEU A 73 -3.61 19.24 -0.64
C LEU A 73 -2.59 18.37 -1.36
N ASP A 74 -1.92 17.50 -0.61
CA ASP A 74 -1.13 16.38 -1.13
C ASP A 74 -1.91 15.07 -1.00
N ILE A 75 -1.53 14.02 -1.72
CA ILE A 75 -2.16 12.70 -1.61
C ILE A 75 -1.42 11.83 -0.59
N LEU A 76 -2.17 11.21 0.32
CA LEU A 76 -1.69 10.13 1.18
C LEU A 76 -2.44 8.84 0.88
N THR A 77 -1.73 7.75 0.58
CA THR A 77 -2.36 6.46 0.29
C THR A 77 -1.73 5.30 1.08
N PRO A 78 -2.52 4.34 1.58
CA PRO A 78 -2.02 3.11 2.18
C PRO A 78 -1.74 2.01 1.17
N CYS A 79 -2.04 2.22 -0.11
CA CYS A 79 -1.92 1.21 -1.15
C CYS A 79 -0.66 1.41 -1.98
N SER A 80 0.21 0.40 -1.98
CA SER A 80 1.46 0.40 -2.74
C SER A 80 1.24 0.48 -4.25
N GLU A 81 0.16 -0.11 -4.76
CA GLU A 81 -0.20 0.01 -6.18
C GLU A 81 -0.61 1.43 -6.53
N CYS A 82 -1.56 2.03 -5.78
CA CYS A 82 -1.97 3.41 -6.01
C CYS A 82 -0.76 4.36 -5.95
N PHE A 83 0.11 4.16 -4.97
CA PHE A 83 1.34 4.93 -4.83
C PHE A 83 2.25 4.81 -6.07
N SER A 84 2.49 3.60 -6.55
CA SER A 84 3.32 3.35 -7.73
C SER A 84 2.73 3.94 -9.00
N VAL A 85 1.42 3.79 -9.25
CA VAL A 85 0.76 4.40 -10.41
C VAL A 85 0.86 5.91 -10.36
N PHE A 86 0.66 6.52 -9.19
CA PHE A 86 0.76 7.96 -9.04
C PHE A 86 2.19 8.47 -9.26
N LYS A 87 3.21 7.77 -8.74
CA LYS A 87 4.62 8.12 -9.01
C LYS A 87 4.97 7.98 -10.48
N TYR A 88 4.52 6.91 -11.13
CA TYR A 88 4.68 6.72 -12.56
C TYR A 88 4.04 7.86 -13.36
N ALA A 89 2.79 8.23 -13.03
CA ALA A 89 2.10 9.32 -13.70
C ALA A 89 2.80 10.67 -13.52
N ILE A 90 3.27 10.98 -12.31
CA ILE A 90 4.06 12.20 -12.05
C ILE A 90 5.29 12.23 -12.95
N SER A 91 6.08 11.15 -12.99
CA SER A 91 7.27 11.07 -13.84
C SER A 91 6.95 11.21 -15.33
N ARG A 92 5.86 10.60 -15.82
CA ARG A 92 5.47 10.71 -17.24
C ARG A 92 4.93 12.09 -17.60
N LEU A 93 4.33 12.79 -16.66
CA LEU A 93 3.80 14.14 -16.84
C LEU A 93 4.88 15.23 -16.71
N GLU A 94 6.14 14.86 -16.48
CA GLU A 94 7.29 15.77 -16.64
C GLU A 94 7.60 16.05 -18.13
N ASP A 95 7.24 15.12 -19.03
CA ASP A 95 7.34 15.34 -20.47
C ASP A 95 6.27 16.33 -20.95
N GLU A 96 6.70 17.46 -21.51
CA GLU A 96 5.82 18.56 -21.91
C GLU A 96 4.74 18.11 -22.90
N LYS A 97 5.10 17.26 -23.87
CA LYS A 97 4.13 16.77 -24.87
C LYS A 97 3.04 15.93 -24.20
N THR A 98 3.42 15.02 -23.31
CA THR A 98 2.49 14.17 -22.55
C THR A 98 1.62 15.02 -21.62
N PHE A 99 2.21 16.01 -20.95
CA PHE A 99 1.51 16.94 -20.07
C PHE A 99 0.44 17.75 -20.82
N LEU A 100 0.79 18.32 -21.98
CA LEU A 100 -0.14 19.08 -22.82
C LEU A 100 -1.26 18.20 -23.39
N ASP A 101 -0.92 16.99 -23.85
CA ASP A 101 -1.91 16.04 -24.36
C ASP A 101 -2.91 15.61 -23.28
N VAL A 102 -2.44 15.29 -22.08
CA VAL A 102 -3.30 14.95 -20.93
C VAL A 102 -4.17 16.14 -20.52
N ASN A 103 -3.61 17.34 -20.41
CA ASN A 103 -4.38 18.53 -20.07
C ASN A 103 -5.41 18.90 -21.14
N SER A 104 -5.14 18.63 -22.43
CA SER A 104 -6.12 18.81 -23.50
C SER A 104 -7.34 17.90 -23.32
N LYS A 105 -7.14 16.69 -22.79
CA LYS A 105 -8.22 15.74 -22.46
C LYS A 105 -8.98 16.21 -21.22
N LEU A 106 -8.28 16.67 -20.18
CA LEU A 106 -8.90 17.21 -18.95
C LEU A 106 -9.72 18.47 -19.22
N ALA A 107 -9.28 19.34 -20.13
CA ALA A 107 -10.01 20.56 -20.49
C ALA A 107 -11.42 20.27 -21.00
N LYS A 108 -11.63 19.12 -21.67
CA LYS A 108 -12.96 18.69 -22.17
C LYS A 108 -13.97 18.43 -21.04
N ILE A 109 -13.48 18.18 -19.83
CA ILE A 109 -14.29 18.00 -18.62
C ILE A 109 -14.11 19.15 -17.62
N GLY A 110 -13.59 20.29 -18.08
CA GLY A 110 -13.43 21.50 -17.27
C GLY A 110 -12.36 21.39 -16.18
N ARG A 111 -11.36 20.51 -16.33
CA ARG A 111 -10.27 20.33 -15.36
C ARG A 111 -8.91 20.68 -15.93
N ILE A 112 -7.97 21.00 -15.05
CA ILE A 112 -6.55 21.24 -15.38
C ILE A 112 -5.66 20.69 -14.26
N TYR A 113 -4.66 19.90 -14.63
CA TYR A 113 -3.58 19.46 -13.75
C TYR A 113 -2.40 20.42 -13.87
N ARG A 114 -1.89 20.91 -12.73
CA ARG A 114 -0.86 21.97 -12.67
C ARG A 114 0.54 21.45 -12.37
N GLY A 115 0.73 20.16 -12.10
CA GLY A 115 2.06 19.58 -11.90
C GLY A 115 2.66 19.82 -10.51
N LYS A 116 1.84 20.09 -9.49
CA LYS A 116 2.27 20.47 -8.14
C LYS A 116 1.98 19.42 -7.07
N ILE A 117 1.24 18.37 -7.42
CA ILE A 117 0.84 17.34 -6.46
C ILE A 117 2.04 16.57 -5.90
N ARG A 118 2.06 16.35 -4.58
CA ARG A 118 2.94 15.35 -3.97
C ARG A 118 2.11 14.16 -3.51
N VAL A 119 2.75 13.00 -3.55
CA VAL A 119 2.13 11.73 -3.18
C VAL A 119 3.04 11.04 -2.18
N LEU A 120 2.46 10.67 -1.03
CA LEU A 120 3.10 9.96 0.06
C LEU A 120 2.47 8.60 0.24
N HIS A 121 3.29 7.62 0.62
CA HIS A 121 2.79 6.35 1.12
C HIS A 121 2.57 6.45 2.64
N ILE A 122 1.62 5.69 3.18
CA ILE A 122 1.37 5.65 4.64
C ILE A 122 2.63 5.31 5.44
N THR A 123 3.52 4.50 4.87
CA THR A 123 4.83 4.16 5.47
C THR A 123 5.70 5.39 5.71
N ASP A 124 5.65 6.40 4.85
CA ASP A 124 6.42 7.64 5.05
C ASP A 124 5.94 8.37 6.31
N VAL A 125 4.62 8.48 6.46
CA VAL A 125 3.99 9.11 7.63
C VAL A 125 4.30 8.31 8.89
N TYR A 126 4.11 6.99 8.88
CA TYR A 126 4.44 6.15 10.02
C TYR A 126 5.93 6.23 10.38
N TYR A 127 6.82 6.29 9.40
CA TYR A 127 8.24 6.43 9.69
C TYR A 127 8.56 7.75 10.38
N ASP A 128 8.03 8.86 9.87
CA ASP A 128 8.25 10.18 10.46
C ASP A 128 7.64 10.29 11.86
N GLU A 129 6.40 9.84 12.03
CA GLU A 129 5.67 9.97 13.28
C GLU A 129 6.09 8.96 14.35
N ILE A 130 6.48 7.75 13.97
CA ILE A 130 6.74 6.65 14.93
C ILE A 130 8.24 6.49 15.20
N VAL A 131 9.07 6.59 14.16
CA VAL A 131 10.51 6.40 14.27
C VAL A 131 11.22 7.72 14.56
N LYS A 132 10.96 8.79 13.80
CA LYS A 132 11.67 10.07 14.02
C LYS A 132 11.16 10.82 15.23
N LYS A 133 9.85 11.00 15.39
CA LYS A 133 9.27 11.67 16.58
C LYS A 133 9.27 10.80 17.83
N ASN A 134 9.40 9.48 17.66
CA ASN A 134 9.64 8.52 18.74
C ASN A 134 8.60 8.59 19.90
N PRO A 135 7.28 8.59 19.63
CA PRO A 135 6.27 8.60 20.67
C PRO A 135 6.33 7.32 21.52
N LYS A 136 5.60 7.34 22.63
CA LYS A 136 5.33 6.12 23.42
C LYS A 136 4.40 5.21 22.62
N THR A 137 4.78 3.96 22.50
CA THR A 137 4.04 2.90 21.81
C THR A 137 3.99 1.66 22.70
N ALA A 138 2.92 0.87 22.60
CA ALA A 138 2.90 -0.47 23.13
C ALA A 138 3.93 -1.34 22.41
N LYS A 139 4.43 -2.37 23.09
CA LYS A 139 5.31 -3.38 22.51
C LYS A 139 4.50 -4.64 22.25
N LEU A 140 4.37 -5.01 20.98
CA LEU A 140 3.50 -6.12 20.57
C LEU A 140 4.11 -7.50 20.86
N GLY A 141 5.44 -7.61 20.91
CA GLY A 141 6.12 -8.88 21.24
C GLY A 141 5.93 -9.96 20.17
N LEU A 142 5.90 -9.55 18.90
CA LEU A 142 5.56 -10.41 17.76
C LEU A 142 6.81 -10.66 16.90
N LYS A 143 6.98 -11.88 16.36
CA LYS A 143 7.99 -12.19 15.34
C LYS A 143 7.35 -12.32 13.98
N ALA A 144 7.84 -11.57 12.99
CA ALA A 144 7.21 -11.57 11.68
C ALA A 144 8.19 -11.50 10.49
N GLY A 145 7.81 -12.16 9.40
CA GLY A 145 8.40 -11.93 8.09
C GLY A 145 7.79 -10.69 7.44
N ILE A 146 8.59 -9.89 6.74
CA ILE A 146 8.08 -8.73 5.99
C ILE A 146 7.78 -9.15 4.56
N HIS A 147 6.58 -8.81 4.09
CA HIS A 147 6.27 -8.78 2.66
C HIS A 147 6.08 -7.33 2.20
N THR A 148 7.11 -6.78 1.56
CA THR A 148 7.15 -5.35 1.20
C THR A 148 6.13 -5.02 0.10
N GLY A 149 5.86 -5.96 -0.79
CA GLY A 149 5.03 -5.76 -1.98
C GLY A 149 5.82 -5.13 -3.14
N CYS A 150 5.67 -5.70 -4.33
CA CYS A 150 6.47 -5.35 -5.51
C CYS A 150 6.36 -3.88 -5.92
N HIS A 151 5.18 -3.25 -5.78
CA HIS A 151 4.96 -1.88 -6.25
C HIS A 151 5.64 -0.79 -5.39
N LEU A 152 5.99 -1.07 -4.12
CA LEU A 152 6.88 -0.15 -3.38
C LEU A 152 8.32 -0.19 -3.92
N LEU A 153 8.72 -1.32 -4.52
CA LEU A 153 10.06 -1.54 -5.04
C LEU A 153 10.27 -0.94 -6.44
N TYR A 154 9.20 -0.64 -7.16
CA TYR A 154 9.25 0.02 -8.47
C TYR A 154 9.55 1.53 -8.38
N THR A 155 9.65 2.08 -7.18
CA THR A 155 10.22 3.42 -6.97
C THR A 155 11.73 3.30 -6.79
N GLU A 156 12.52 4.31 -7.17
CA GLU A 156 14.00 4.34 -7.08
C GLU A 156 14.59 4.10 -5.65
N LYS A 157 13.72 3.81 -4.67
CA LYS A 157 13.96 3.77 -3.23
C LYS A 157 13.52 2.43 -2.59
N SER A 158 13.61 1.32 -3.33
CA SER A 158 13.14 0.00 -2.87
C SER A 158 13.72 -0.43 -1.51
N SER A 159 15.03 -0.29 -1.32
CA SER A 159 15.72 -0.59 -0.05
C SER A 159 15.33 0.38 1.07
N GLU A 160 14.98 1.63 0.74
CA GLU A 160 14.55 2.65 1.70
C GLU A 160 13.22 2.25 2.35
N TYR A 161 12.24 1.76 1.58
CA TYR A 161 10.93 1.37 2.13
C TYR A 161 11.01 0.13 3.01
N LEU A 162 11.77 -0.89 2.60
CA LEU A 162 12.00 -2.06 3.43
C LEU A 162 12.63 -1.66 4.78
N GLU A 163 13.63 -0.78 4.75
CA GLU A 163 14.26 -0.29 5.98
C GLU A 163 13.28 0.54 6.83
N LYS A 164 12.47 1.42 6.23
CA LYS A 164 11.41 2.15 6.97
C LYS A 164 10.45 1.18 7.65
N ILE A 165 9.97 0.16 6.94
CA ILE A 165 9.06 -0.85 7.49
C ILE A 165 9.72 -1.59 8.65
N LYS A 166 10.96 -2.07 8.49
CA LYS A 166 11.75 -2.71 9.55
C LYS A 166 11.84 -1.82 10.79
N ARG A 167 12.18 -0.55 10.61
CA ARG A 167 12.33 0.41 11.72
C ARG A 167 11.00 0.73 12.42
N ILE A 168 9.91 0.84 11.67
CA ILE A 168 8.56 1.02 12.24
C ILE A 168 8.20 -0.20 13.09
N LEU A 169 8.32 -1.41 12.54
CA LEU A 169 7.99 -2.68 13.21
C LEU A 169 8.81 -2.87 14.49
N ASN A 170 10.14 -2.70 14.41
CA ASN A 170 11.02 -2.77 15.58
C ASN A 170 10.63 -1.76 16.66
N LYS A 171 10.24 -0.53 16.27
CA LYS A 171 9.81 0.52 17.20
C LYS A 171 8.51 0.17 17.92
N ILE A 172 7.60 -0.60 17.32
CA ILE A 172 6.40 -1.12 17.97
C ILE A 172 6.59 -2.51 18.61
N GLY A 173 7.83 -2.99 18.71
CA GLY A 173 8.15 -4.26 19.38
C GLY A 173 7.80 -5.50 18.56
N VAL A 174 7.80 -5.38 17.23
CA VAL A 174 7.72 -6.51 16.29
C VAL A 174 9.12 -6.77 15.75
N SER A 175 9.71 -7.91 16.09
CA SER A 175 11.00 -8.34 15.55
C SER A 175 10.82 -8.96 14.18
N THR A 176 11.70 -8.62 13.24
CA THR A 176 11.57 -9.03 11.84
C THR A 176 12.70 -9.93 11.40
N GLU A 177 12.38 -11.05 10.75
CA GLU A 177 13.37 -11.95 10.14
C GLU A 177 13.37 -11.80 8.62
N LYS A 178 14.57 -11.82 8.02
CA LYS A 178 14.75 -11.74 6.58
C LYS A 178 14.64 -13.13 5.98
N TYR A 179 13.98 -13.23 4.83
CA TYR A 179 13.92 -14.44 4.01
C TYR A 179 14.09 -14.09 2.54
N SER A 180 14.47 -15.06 1.72
CA SER A 180 14.87 -14.87 0.32
C SER A 180 13.78 -14.29 -0.59
N ARG A 181 12.51 -14.40 -0.20
CA ARG A 181 11.34 -13.96 -0.97
C ARG A 181 10.55 -12.83 -0.29
N GLU A 182 11.18 -12.03 0.57
CA GLU A 182 10.55 -10.86 1.25
C GLU A 182 10.04 -9.78 0.28
N ASP A 183 10.54 -9.78 -0.96
CA ASP A 183 10.20 -8.88 -2.06
C ASP A 183 9.50 -9.59 -3.24
N TYR A 184 9.23 -10.89 -3.12
CA TYR A 184 8.66 -11.69 -4.20
C TYR A 184 7.24 -11.25 -4.53
N TYR A 185 6.78 -11.58 -5.74
CA TYR A 185 5.41 -11.33 -6.13
C TYR A 185 4.44 -12.21 -5.33
N CYS A 186 3.41 -11.63 -4.70
CA CYS A 186 2.45 -12.38 -3.89
C CYS A 186 1.42 -13.19 -4.69
N GLY A 187 1.27 -12.91 -5.99
CA GLY A 187 0.23 -13.53 -6.83
C GLY A 187 -1.02 -12.66 -7.08
N LYS A 188 -1.11 -11.44 -6.51
CA LYS A 188 -2.26 -10.54 -6.72
C LYS A 188 -2.10 -9.64 -7.95
N GLY A 189 -3.18 -9.36 -8.67
CA GLY A 189 -3.20 -8.57 -9.91
C GLY A 189 -3.85 -9.38 -11.04
N SER A 190 -3.50 -9.13 -12.31
CA SER A 190 -4.18 -9.79 -13.44
C SER A 190 -4.15 -11.32 -13.39
N ILE A 191 -3.07 -11.93 -12.87
CA ILE A 191 -3.01 -13.39 -12.74
C ILE A 191 -4.09 -13.95 -11.80
N SER A 192 -4.47 -13.21 -10.75
CA SER A 192 -5.53 -13.64 -9.83
C SER A 192 -6.91 -13.69 -10.49
N LEU A 193 -7.10 -12.92 -11.57
CA LEU A 193 -8.31 -12.95 -12.40
C LEU A 193 -8.26 -14.04 -13.46
N LEU A 194 -7.08 -14.30 -14.04
CA LEU A 194 -6.90 -15.23 -15.15
C LEU A 194 -6.70 -16.68 -14.70
N SER A 195 -5.97 -16.89 -13.61
CA SER A 195 -5.66 -18.19 -13.03
C SER A 195 -5.53 -18.07 -11.51
N PRO A 196 -6.64 -18.21 -10.76
CA PRO A 196 -6.60 -18.22 -9.29
C PRO A 196 -5.67 -19.29 -8.71
N GLU A 197 -5.52 -20.42 -9.40
CA GLU A 197 -4.58 -21.47 -9.02
C GLU A 197 -3.12 -21.01 -9.14
N SER A 198 -2.71 -20.51 -10.30
CA SER A 198 -1.35 -20.00 -10.48
C SER A 198 -1.06 -18.79 -9.59
N SER A 199 -2.09 -17.98 -9.31
CA SER A 199 -2.01 -16.89 -8.32
C SER A 199 -1.67 -17.41 -6.92
N ALA A 200 -2.30 -18.50 -6.47
CA ALA A 200 -2.01 -19.11 -5.18
C ALA A 200 -0.60 -19.75 -5.11
N GLU A 201 -0.08 -20.30 -6.21
CA GLU A 201 1.29 -20.87 -6.27
C GLU A 201 2.38 -19.81 -5.98
N PHE A 202 2.15 -18.54 -6.30
CA PHE A 202 3.07 -17.46 -5.92
C PHE A 202 3.11 -17.25 -4.40
N THR A 203 1.94 -17.33 -3.74
CA THR A 203 1.85 -17.30 -2.28
C THR A 203 2.48 -18.55 -1.65
N GLU A 204 2.28 -19.73 -2.25
CA GLU A 204 2.91 -21.00 -1.83
C GLU A 204 4.43 -20.83 -1.75
N ARG A 205 5.07 -20.38 -2.83
CA ARG A 205 6.53 -20.17 -2.87
C ARG A 205 7.03 -19.17 -1.84
N LEU A 206 6.25 -18.12 -1.58
CA LEU A 206 6.58 -17.15 -0.54
C LEU A 206 6.58 -17.81 0.84
N ILE A 207 5.56 -18.62 1.13
CA ILE A 207 5.42 -19.33 2.41
C ILE A 207 6.49 -20.42 2.53
N GLU A 208 6.81 -21.15 1.47
CA GLU A 208 7.90 -22.14 1.44
C GLU A 208 9.25 -21.53 1.86
N SER A 209 9.61 -20.37 1.30
CA SER A 209 10.83 -19.66 1.69
C SER A 209 10.77 -19.14 3.13
N LEU A 210 9.60 -18.69 3.59
CA LEU A 210 9.43 -18.23 4.97
C LEU A 210 9.60 -19.39 5.96
N ASP A 211 8.95 -20.53 5.70
CA ASP A 211 9.03 -21.77 6.49
C ASP A 211 10.47 -22.32 6.54
N ALA A 212 11.20 -22.27 5.43
CA ALA A 212 12.53 -22.85 5.33
C ALA A 212 13.63 -22.00 6.00
N GLU A 213 13.43 -20.69 6.11
CA GLU A 213 14.49 -19.74 6.45
C GLU A 213 14.27 -19.00 7.78
N THR A 214 13.07 -19.06 8.36
CA THR A 214 12.69 -18.26 9.54
C THR A 214 11.83 -19.04 10.54
N ASP A 215 11.77 -18.55 11.78
CA ASP A 215 10.91 -19.09 12.86
C ASP A 215 9.87 -18.05 13.31
N VAL A 216 9.27 -17.37 12.33
CA VAL A 216 8.28 -16.32 12.59
C VAL A 216 6.86 -16.88 12.74
N ASP A 217 6.01 -16.13 13.44
CA ASP A 217 4.61 -16.51 13.69
C ASP A 217 3.65 -15.80 12.72
N ALA A 218 4.09 -14.73 12.08
CA ALA A 218 3.25 -13.87 11.25
C ALA A 218 3.96 -13.33 10.01
N ILE A 219 3.15 -12.85 9.06
CA ILE A 219 3.57 -12.12 7.86
C ILE A 219 3.00 -10.70 7.95
N VAL A 220 3.85 -9.69 7.76
CA VAL A 220 3.42 -8.29 7.68
C VAL A 220 3.49 -7.80 6.24
N ALA A 221 2.35 -7.46 5.68
CA ALA A 221 2.25 -6.85 4.36
C ALA A 221 2.14 -5.32 4.45
N ALA A 222 2.86 -4.60 3.58
CA ALA A 222 2.74 -3.14 3.45
C ALA A 222 1.76 -2.68 2.35
N CYS A 223 1.08 -3.63 1.71
CA CYS A 223 0.11 -3.39 0.64
C CYS A 223 -1.21 -4.12 0.95
N PRO A 224 -2.38 -3.46 0.85
CA PRO A 224 -3.69 -4.09 1.06
C PRO A 224 -3.96 -5.27 0.12
N HIS A 225 -3.49 -5.20 -1.13
CA HIS A 225 -3.62 -6.27 -2.11
C HIS A 225 -2.79 -7.51 -1.72
N CYS A 226 -1.57 -7.31 -1.25
CA CYS A 226 -0.73 -8.41 -0.75
C CYS A 226 -1.28 -9.00 0.53
N TYR A 227 -1.76 -8.16 1.46
CA TYR A 227 -2.42 -8.58 2.69
C TYR A 227 -3.61 -9.52 2.39
N ASP A 228 -4.51 -9.09 1.50
CA ASP A 228 -5.67 -9.89 1.05
C ASP A 228 -5.26 -11.20 0.40
N GLN A 229 -4.30 -11.15 -0.53
CA GLN A 229 -3.85 -12.30 -1.29
C GLN A 229 -3.23 -13.37 -0.39
N ILE A 230 -2.26 -12.99 0.44
CA ILE A 230 -1.57 -13.93 1.31
C ILE A 230 -2.56 -14.51 2.32
N LYS A 231 -3.49 -13.69 2.85
CA LYS A 231 -4.50 -14.16 3.80
C LYS A 231 -5.46 -15.18 3.19
N THR A 232 -5.98 -14.91 1.99
CA THR A 232 -7.00 -15.75 1.35
C THR A 232 -6.44 -16.97 0.63
N ALA A 233 -5.25 -16.86 0.02
CA ALA A 233 -4.64 -17.99 -0.68
C ALA A 233 -4.27 -19.13 0.27
N GLN A 234 -3.97 -18.83 1.54
CA GLN A 234 -3.66 -19.85 2.55
C GLN A 234 -4.80 -20.88 2.73
N ASP A 235 -6.07 -20.48 2.64
CA ASP A 235 -7.20 -21.43 2.73
C ASP A 235 -7.14 -22.50 1.65
N SER A 236 -6.93 -22.05 0.41
CA SER A 236 -6.81 -22.94 -0.74
C SER A 236 -5.55 -23.81 -0.64
N LEU A 237 -4.42 -23.25 -0.21
CA LEU A 237 -3.16 -23.98 -0.09
C LEU A 237 -3.21 -25.05 1.00
N LEU A 238 -3.82 -24.75 2.15
CA LEU A 238 -4.06 -25.71 3.23
C LEU A 238 -4.98 -26.84 2.78
N GLY A 239 -6.09 -26.52 2.12
CA GLY A 239 -7.04 -27.51 1.60
C GLY A 239 -6.42 -28.49 0.59
N ARG A 240 -5.36 -28.07 -0.12
CA ARG A 240 -4.60 -28.88 -1.06
C ARG A 240 -3.35 -29.53 -0.47
N GLY A 241 -3.05 -29.31 0.81
CA GLY A 241 -1.84 -29.81 1.46
C GLY A 241 -0.53 -29.22 0.92
N LYS A 242 -0.59 -28.01 0.34
CA LYS A 242 0.60 -27.32 -0.20
C LYS A 242 1.39 -26.55 0.84
N ILE A 243 0.74 -26.13 1.94
CA ILE A 243 1.40 -25.56 3.10
C ILE A 243 1.01 -26.35 4.35
N SER A 244 1.92 -26.42 5.32
CA SER A 244 1.76 -27.25 6.52
C SER A 244 1.03 -26.55 7.67
N LYS A 245 1.07 -25.22 7.70
CA LYS A 245 0.45 -24.38 8.74
C LYS A 245 -0.10 -23.09 8.15
N ARG A 246 -0.95 -22.42 8.95
CA ARG A 246 -1.46 -21.08 8.67
C ARG A 246 -0.62 -20.04 9.41
N TYR A 247 -0.23 -18.99 8.71
CA TYR A 247 0.37 -17.78 9.25
C TYR A 247 -0.69 -16.72 9.53
N ASP A 248 -0.54 -16.02 10.65
CA ASP A 248 -1.24 -14.76 10.85
C ASP A 248 -0.70 -13.73 9.84
N VAL A 249 -1.61 -13.03 9.16
CA VAL A 249 -1.25 -12.00 8.19
C VAL A 249 -1.79 -10.69 8.69
N TYR A 250 -0.92 -9.69 8.80
CA TYR A 250 -1.26 -8.34 9.23
C TYR A 250 -0.92 -7.35 8.12
N HIS A 251 -1.80 -6.37 7.91
CA HIS A 251 -1.36 -5.14 7.26
C HIS A 251 -0.55 -4.31 8.27
N ILE A 252 0.53 -3.64 7.84
CA ILE A 252 1.37 -2.82 8.74
C ILE A 252 0.56 -1.84 9.59
N SER A 253 -0.49 -1.23 9.01
CA SER A 253 -1.39 -0.32 9.71
C SER A 253 -2.17 -0.95 10.86
N GLU A 254 -2.47 -2.26 10.81
CA GLU A 254 -3.14 -2.94 11.92
C GLU A 254 -2.23 -3.02 13.15
N LEU A 255 -0.97 -3.38 12.94
CA LEU A 255 0.02 -3.45 14.01
C LEU A 255 0.34 -2.07 14.57
N VAL A 256 0.47 -1.07 13.70
CA VAL A 256 0.67 0.32 14.14
C VAL A 256 -0.51 0.79 14.99
N TRP A 257 -1.75 0.54 14.55
CA TRP A 257 -2.95 0.90 15.32
C TRP A 257 -2.97 0.22 16.70
N MET A 258 -2.70 -1.10 16.76
CA MET A 258 -2.61 -1.85 18.02
C MET A 258 -1.54 -1.28 18.96
N ALA A 259 -0.41 -0.83 18.41
CA ALA A 259 0.69 -0.28 19.19
C ALA A 259 0.40 1.14 19.71
N MET A 260 -0.42 1.92 18.99
CA MET A 260 -0.79 3.29 19.38
C MET A 260 -1.95 3.33 20.38
N ARG A 261 -2.77 2.28 20.45
CA ARG A 261 -3.90 2.18 21.39
C ARG A 261 -3.78 0.98 22.32
N PRO A 262 -2.89 1.02 23.33
CA PRO A 262 -2.80 -0.05 24.33
C PRO A 262 -4.10 -0.12 25.16
N GLY A 263 -5.05 -0.96 24.75
CA GLY A 263 -6.31 -1.17 25.47
C GLY A 263 -7.45 -1.77 24.63
N GLU A 264 -7.46 -1.53 23.32
CA GLU A 264 -8.44 -2.10 22.39
C GLU A 264 -7.83 -3.39 21.79
N ARG A 265 -7.92 -4.51 22.52
CA ARG A 265 -7.72 -5.83 21.90
C ARG A 265 -9.01 -6.20 21.16
N THR A 266 -8.87 -6.52 19.87
CA THR A 266 -9.92 -7.07 19.00
C THR A 266 -10.57 -8.30 19.59
#